data_AF-A0A7C2SIA9-F1
#
_entry.id   AF-A0A7C2SIA9-F1
#
_cell.length_a   1.000
_cell.length_b   1.000
_cell.length_c   1.000
_cell.angle_alpha   90.00
_cell.angle_beta   90.00
_cell.angle_gamma   90.00
#
_symmetry.space_group_name_H-M   'P 1'
#
loop_
_entity.id
_entity.type
_entity.pdbx_description
1 polymer ?
#
loop_
_entity_poly.entity_id
_entity_poly.type
_entity_poly.pdbx_seq_one_letter_code
_entity_poly.pdbx_strand_id
1 'polypeptide(L)'
;MSEQKMKPELPKELNLKKDFESPSYKQWREVIEKDLKGVPFEKKLVTKTYEGIDLQPIYTKKDLENLEFIDELPGEGNFLRGKNFSGYKSSGWEICQDLP
;
A
#
# COMPACT_ATOMS: atom_id res chain seq x y z
N MET A 1 21.54 -37.98 -27.65
CA MET A 1 21.35 -38.07 -26.18
C MET A 1 20.75 -36.76 -25.74
N SER A 2 19.46 -36.77 -25.45
CA SER A 2 18.63 -35.58 -25.26
C SER A 2 18.67 -35.08 -23.81
N GLU A 3 19.23 -33.89 -23.60
CA GLU A 3 19.10 -33.14 -22.34
C GLU A 3 17.64 -32.69 -22.16
N GLN A 4 16.89 -33.40 -21.32
CA GLN A 4 15.64 -32.88 -20.79
C GLN A 4 15.96 -31.93 -19.63
N LYS A 5 15.88 -30.62 -19.88
CA LYS A 5 15.81 -29.62 -18.81
C LYS A 5 14.52 -29.84 -18.01
N MET A 6 14.62 -30.48 -16.85
CA MET A 6 13.54 -30.53 -15.86
C MET A 6 13.17 -29.10 -15.48
N LYS A 7 11.91 -28.73 -15.73
CA LYS A 7 11.33 -27.49 -15.19
C LYS A 7 11.24 -27.67 -13.68
N PRO A 8 11.73 -26.73 -12.86
CA PRO A 8 11.58 -26.82 -11.42
C PRO A 8 10.09 -26.71 -11.08
N GLU A 9 9.53 -27.76 -10.50
CA GLU A 9 8.17 -27.74 -9.97
C GLU A 9 8.17 -26.93 -8.66
N LEU A 10 7.34 -25.89 -8.61
CA LEU A 10 7.22 -25.04 -7.42
C LEU A 10 6.51 -25.84 -6.31
N PRO A 11 6.97 -25.73 -5.05
CA PRO A 11 6.34 -26.43 -3.94
C PRO A 11 4.88 -25.97 -3.74
N LYS A 12 4.00 -26.93 -3.41
CA LYS A 12 2.56 -26.73 -3.18
C LYS A 12 2.25 -25.75 -2.05
N GLU A 13 3.19 -25.56 -1.13
CA GLU A 13 3.11 -24.58 -0.04
C GLU A 13 4.31 -23.62 -0.11
N LEU A 14 4.03 -22.35 -0.42
CA LEU A 14 5.02 -21.28 -0.48
C LEU A 14 5.14 -20.61 0.90
N ASN A 15 6.28 -20.82 1.58
CA ASN A 15 6.57 -20.25 2.89
C ASN A 15 7.56 -19.07 2.80
N LEU A 16 7.13 -17.97 2.19
CA LEU A 16 7.97 -16.78 1.95
C LEU A 16 8.61 -16.19 3.22
N LYS A 17 7.99 -16.38 4.39
CA LYS A 17 8.52 -15.89 5.68
C LYS A 17 9.73 -16.68 6.20
N LYS A 18 9.91 -17.93 5.75
CA LYS A 18 11.06 -18.76 6.15
C LYS A 18 12.27 -18.51 5.26
N ASP A 19 12.01 -18.30 3.97
CA ASP A 19 13.05 -18.13 2.97
C ASP A 19 13.63 -16.70 2.96
N PHE A 20 12.85 -15.72 3.44
CA PHE A 20 13.25 -14.31 3.48
C PHE A 20 12.95 -13.69 4.84
N GLU A 21 13.97 -13.12 5.47
CA GLU A 21 13.79 -12.28 6.64
C GLU A 21 13.00 -11.02 6.27
N SER A 22 12.03 -10.64 7.11
CA SER A 22 11.26 -9.41 6.89
C SER A 22 12.11 -8.21 7.29
N PRO A 23 12.50 -7.32 6.35
CA PRO A 23 13.29 -6.15 6.71
C PRO A 23 12.46 -5.19 7.56
N SER A 24 13.11 -4.59 8.56
CA SER A 24 12.54 -3.51 9.34
C SER A 24 12.55 -2.19 8.56
N TYR A 25 11.64 -1.28 8.92
CA TYR A 25 11.62 0.08 8.35
C TYR A 25 12.96 0.80 8.52
N LYS A 26 13.68 0.55 9.62
CA LYS A 26 15.01 1.13 9.87
C LYS A 26 16.05 0.63 8.85
N GLN A 27 16.10 -0.68 8.61
CA GLN A 27 17.00 -1.26 7.60
C GLN A 27 16.69 -0.72 6.20
N TRP A 28 15.41 -0.58 5.87
CA TRP A 28 15.00 0.04 4.61
C TRP A 28 15.49 1.49 4.51
N ARG A 29 15.31 2.29 5.57
CA ARG A 29 15.75 3.70 5.61
C ARG A 29 17.26 3.83 5.43
N GLU A 30 18.05 2.97 6.08
CA GLU A 30 19.51 2.96 5.97
C GLU A 30 20.00 2.67 4.54
N VAL A 31 19.31 1.78 3.80
CA VAL A 31 19.63 1.51 2.39
C VAL A 31 19.33 2.73 1.53
N ILE A 32 18.17 3.36 1.71
CA ILE A 32 17.79 4.55 0.97
C ILE A 32 18.73 5.72 1.25
N GLU A 33 19.12 5.95 2.50
CA GLU A 33 20.06 7.01 2.85
C GLU A 33 21.43 6.83 2.16
N LYS A 34 21.90 5.58 2.01
CA LYS A 34 23.10 5.27 1.21
C LYS A 34 22.89 5.56 -0.27
N ASP A 35 21.75 5.16 -0.83
CA ASP A 35 21.43 5.37 -2.26
C ASP A 35 21.22 6.85 -2.61
N LEU A 36 20.77 7.67 -1.66
CA LEU A 36 20.57 9.09 -1.86
C LEU A 36 21.87 9.91 -1.91
N LYS A 37 23.04 9.28 -1.69
CA LYS A 37 24.38 9.90 -1.85
C LYS A 37 24.51 11.27 -1.16
N GLY A 38 23.95 11.39 0.04
CA GLY A 38 24.02 12.61 0.86
C GLY A 38 22.91 13.65 0.62
N VAL A 39 21.95 13.40 -0.27
CA VAL A 39 20.73 14.24 -0.34
C VAL A 39 19.83 13.91 0.84
N PRO A 40 19.32 14.90 1.60
CA PRO A 40 18.39 14.65 2.70
C PRO A 40 17.14 13.91 2.23
N PHE A 41 16.83 12.80 2.89
CA PHE A 41 15.66 11.95 2.62
C PHE A 41 14.36 12.76 2.52
N GLU A 42 14.14 13.66 3.49
CA GLU A 42 12.95 14.50 3.58
C GLU A 42 12.82 15.45 2.38
N LYS A 43 13.93 15.96 1.84
CA LYS A 43 13.88 16.89 0.71
C LYS A 43 13.59 16.17 -0.61
N LYS A 44 14.01 14.90 -0.74
CA LYS A 44 13.97 14.18 -2.00
C LYS A 44 12.79 13.22 -2.14
N LEU A 45 12.28 12.67 -1.04
CA LEU A 45 11.26 11.62 -1.06
C LEU A 45 9.95 12.00 -0.38
N VAL A 46 9.95 13.00 0.51
CA VAL A 46 8.70 13.50 1.10
C VAL A 46 8.14 14.58 0.19
N THR A 47 6.88 14.41 -0.21
CA THR A 47 6.19 15.37 -1.07
C THR A 47 5.30 16.27 -0.24
N LYS A 48 5.58 17.58 -0.27
CA LYS A 48 4.76 18.58 0.41
C LYS A 48 3.63 19.03 -0.50
N THR A 49 2.40 18.78 -0.08
CA THR A 49 1.21 19.28 -0.76
C THR A 49 0.97 20.76 -0.45
N TYR A 50 0.18 21.44 -1.26
CA TYR A 50 -0.14 22.85 -1.07
C TYR A 50 -0.91 23.09 0.25
N GLU A 51 -1.67 22.09 0.66
CA GLU A 51 -2.44 22.02 1.89
C GLU A 51 -1.58 21.85 3.15
N GLY A 52 -0.26 21.71 3.01
CA GLY A 52 0.67 21.52 4.12
C GLY A 52 0.73 20.08 4.65
N ILE A 53 0.31 19.09 3.85
CA ILE A 53 0.41 17.66 4.18
C ILE A 53 1.70 17.09 3.59
N ASP A 54 2.51 16.47 4.44
CA ASP A 54 3.76 15.81 4.08
C ASP A 54 3.49 14.33 3.72
N LEU A 55 3.47 14.02 2.43
CA LEU A 55 3.27 12.66 1.92
C LEU A 55 4.55 11.84 2.08
N GLN A 56 4.45 10.73 2.82
CA GLN A 56 5.55 9.80 3.01
C GLN A 56 5.69 8.87 1.80
N PRO A 57 6.91 8.46 1.44
CA PRO A 57 7.14 7.59 0.28
C PRO A 57 6.66 6.15 0.50
N ILE A 58 6.56 5.69 1.75
CA ILE A 58 6.06 4.36 2.12
C ILE A 58 5.20 4.49 3.38
N TYR A 59 4.09 3.76 3.40
CA TYR A 59 3.22 3.58 4.55
C TYR A 59 3.24 2.12 4.99
N THR A 60 3.21 1.90 6.29
CA THR A 60 3.34 0.59 6.94
C THR A 60 2.12 0.29 7.80
N LYS A 61 2.04 -0.94 8.33
CA LYS A 61 0.98 -1.30 9.28
C LYS A 61 1.00 -0.45 10.56
N LYS A 62 2.14 0.13 10.93
CA LYS A 62 2.22 1.00 12.12
C LYS A 62 1.41 2.29 11.96
N ASP A 63 1.30 2.79 10.73
CA ASP A 63 0.52 3.98 10.40
C ASP A 63 -0.98 3.77 10.56
N LEU A 64 -1.42 2.52 10.68
CA LEU A 64 -2.80 2.12 10.94
C LEU A 64 -3.11 2.01 12.45
N GLU A 65 -2.12 1.87 13.33
CA GLU A 65 -2.35 1.52 14.75
C GLU A 65 -3.20 2.53 15.52
N ASN A 66 -3.24 3.79 15.08
CA ASN A 66 -3.97 4.88 15.74
C ASN A 66 -5.31 5.23 15.06
N LEU A 67 -5.80 4.39 14.14
CA LEU A 67 -7.06 4.63 13.44
C LEU A 67 -8.16 3.74 14.04
N GLU A 68 -9.18 4.38 14.62
CA GLU A 68 -10.28 3.69 15.31
C GLU A 68 -11.23 2.95 14.35
N PHE A 69 -11.27 3.36 13.07
CA PHE A 69 -12.33 2.97 12.12
C PHE A 69 -11.83 2.02 11.02
N ILE A 70 -10.75 1.28 11.24
CA ILE A 70 -10.17 0.40 10.21
C ILE A 70 -11.10 -0.76 9.87
N ASP A 71 -11.80 -1.32 10.84
CA ASP A 71 -12.61 -2.52 10.63
C ASP A 71 -14.10 -2.22 10.37
N GLU A 72 -14.48 -0.94 10.22
CA GLU A 72 -15.86 -0.56 9.86
C GLU A 72 -16.24 -1.03 8.46
N LEU A 73 -17.54 -1.30 8.25
CA LEU A 73 -18.12 -1.65 6.96
C LEU A 73 -18.71 -0.42 6.26
N PRO A 74 -18.85 -0.43 4.92
CA PRO A 74 -19.62 0.60 4.21
C PRO A 74 -21.06 0.68 4.74
N GLY A 75 -21.61 1.87 4.88
CA GLY A 75 -22.96 2.11 5.39
C GLY A 75 -23.12 2.00 6.91
N GLU A 76 -22.02 1.86 7.65
CA GLU A 76 -21.97 1.76 9.11
C GLU A 76 -21.06 2.85 9.70
N GLY A 77 -21.21 3.12 11.00
CA GLY A 77 -20.32 4.00 11.75
C GLY A 77 -20.28 5.44 11.23
N ASN A 78 -19.06 5.92 10.93
CA ASN A 78 -18.83 7.28 10.46
C ASN A 78 -18.96 7.44 8.94
N PHE A 79 -19.40 6.40 8.22
CA PHE A 79 -19.57 6.38 6.76
C PHE A 79 -18.28 6.66 5.97
N LEU A 80 -17.10 6.50 6.58
CA LEU A 80 -15.80 6.72 5.94
C LEU A 80 -15.57 5.82 4.71
N ARG A 81 -16.17 4.61 4.72
CA ARG A 81 -16.10 3.65 3.61
C ARG A 81 -17.27 3.76 2.62
N GLY A 82 -18.11 4.78 2.76
CA GLY A 82 -19.26 5.04 1.91
C GLY A 82 -20.58 4.93 2.67
N LYS A 83 -21.61 5.58 2.13
CA LYS A 83 -22.94 5.69 2.76
C LYS A 83 -23.80 4.43 2.62
N ASN A 84 -23.62 3.67 1.55
CA ASN A 84 -24.46 2.51 1.24
C ASN A 84 -23.71 1.21 1.52
N PHE A 85 -24.38 0.23 2.14
CA PHE A 85 -23.77 -1.07 2.49
C PHE A 85 -23.28 -1.86 1.27
N SER A 86 -24.04 -1.84 0.17
CA SER A 86 -23.65 -2.48 -1.09
C SER A 86 -22.65 -1.66 -1.92
N GLY A 87 -22.36 -0.41 -1.52
CA GLY A 87 -21.56 0.53 -2.31
C GLY A 87 -22.06 0.61 -3.76
N TYR A 88 -21.12 0.51 -4.71
CA TYR A 88 -21.40 0.52 -6.14
C TYR A 88 -21.33 -0.88 -6.78
N LYS A 89 -21.58 -1.95 -6.01
CA LYS A 89 -21.51 -3.32 -6.53
C LYS A 89 -22.64 -3.66 -7.52
N SER A 90 -23.84 -3.11 -7.31
CA SER A 90 -25.04 -3.37 -8.14
C SER A 90 -25.30 -2.27 -9.17
N SER A 91 -25.12 -1.01 -8.78
CA SER A 91 -25.27 0.16 -9.63
C SER A 91 -24.05 1.05 -9.45
N GLY A 92 -23.48 1.54 -10.55
CA GLY A 92 -22.36 2.48 -10.53
C GLY A 92 -22.74 3.87 -10.00
N TRP A 93 -21.78 4.78 -10.04
CA TRP A 93 -22.01 6.20 -9.78
C TRP A 93 -22.96 6.78 -10.84
N GLU A 94 -23.83 7.69 -10.44
CA GLU A 94 -24.75 8.36 -11.38
C GLU A 94 -23.96 9.27 -12.34
N ILE A 95 -24.44 9.34 -13.58
CA ILE A 95 -23.88 10.26 -14.58
C ILE A 95 -24.57 11.61 -14.40
N CYS A 96 -23.82 12.62 -13.98
CA CYS A 96 -24.29 14.00 -13.91
C CYS A 96 -23.60 14.81 -15.00
N GLN A 97 -24.33 15.08 -16.09
CA GLN A 97 -23.87 15.92 -17.18
C GLN A 97 -24.63 17.23 -17.14
N ASP A 98 -23.88 18.34 -17.18
CA ASP A 98 -24.48 19.66 -17.36
C ASP A 98 -25.02 19.76 -18.79
N LEU A 99 -26.28 20.17 -18.93
CA LEU A 99 -26.89 20.35 -20.24
C LEU A 99 -26.53 21.76 -20.76
N PRO A 100 -26.12 21.87 -22.03
CA PRO A 100 -25.73 23.14 -22.63
C PRO A 100 -26.88 24.15 -22.75
#